data_AF-S7RUH0-F1
#
_entry.id   AF-S7RUH0-F1
#
_cell.length_a   1.000
_cell.length_b   1.000
_cell.length_c   1.000
_cell.angle_alpha   90.00
_cell.angle_beta   90.00
_cell.angle_gamma   90.00
#
_symmetry.space_group_name_H-M   'P 1'
#
loop_
_entity.id
_entity.type
_entity.pdbx_description
1 polymer ?
#
loop_
_entity_poly.entity_id
_entity_poly.type
_entity_poly.pdbx_seq_one_letter_code
_entity_poly.pdbx_strand_id
1 'polypeptide(L)'
;MPVDGDPAAHVTSYQEAVSHLATAGFDIPAFVTAAILLSTLPSEPGDPDSWNQFVAGIKIDKTTTLSTIVNAILEEKRRCTEPSVEGQSGENALAAKIRDARHHRRSGPSTNPAAWRGEPW
;
A
#
# COMPACT_ATOMS: atom_id res chain seq x y z
N MET A 1 20.66 -3.39 13.93
CA MET A 1 20.36 -4.55 13.06
C MET A 1 19.93 -3.98 11.72
N PRO A 2 20.40 -4.48 10.57
CA PRO A 2 19.78 -4.14 9.30
C PRO A 2 18.30 -4.54 9.38
N VAL A 3 17.44 -3.80 8.68
CA VAL A 3 16.00 -4.10 8.62
C VAL A 3 15.85 -5.41 7.85
N ASP A 4 15.78 -6.52 8.60
CA ASP A 4 15.31 -7.81 8.10
C ASP A 4 13.87 -7.61 7.63
N GLY A 5 13.68 -7.34 6.34
CA GLY A 5 12.34 -7.15 5.79
C GLY A 5 12.17 -6.19 4.62
N ASP A 6 13.23 -5.51 4.13
CA ASP A 6 13.10 -4.69 2.92
C ASP A 6 13.37 -5.52 1.64
N PRO A 7 12.35 -5.76 0.78
CA PRO A 7 12.53 -6.47 -0.48
C PRO A 7 13.55 -5.82 -1.41
N ALA A 8 13.69 -4.49 -1.37
CA ALA A 8 14.62 -3.76 -2.24
C ALA A 8 16.08 -4.04 -1.84
N ALA A 9 16.39 -3.99 -0.54
CA ALA A 9 17.71 -4.33 -0.03
C ALA A 9 18.07 -5.81 -0.31
N HIS A 10 17.09 -6.71 -0.16
CA HIS A 10 17.25 -8.13 -0.49
C HIS A 10 17.59 -8.34 -1.96
N VAL A 11 16.87 -7.67 -2.87
CA VAL A 11 17.14 -7.73 -4.31
C VAL A 11 18.57 -7.27 -4.64
N THR A 12 19.03 -6.17 -4.06
CA THR A 12 20.40 -5.68 -4.28
C THR A 12 21.45 -6.69 -3.83
N SER A 13 21.31 -7.23 -2.61
CA SER A 13 22.24 -8.25 -2.08
C SER A 13 22.23 -9.53 -2.94
N TYR A 14 21.05 -9.94 -3.40
CA TYR A 14 20.91 -11.11 -4.27
C TYR A 14 21.62 -10.90 -5.63
N GLN A 15 21.48 -9.72 -6.24
CA GLN A 15 22.15 -9.42 -7.51
C GLN A 15 23.68 -9.43 -7.38
N GLU A 16 24.22 -8.93 -6.26
CA GLU A 16 25.65 -9.03 -5.95
C GLU A 16 26.11 -10.49 -5.82
N ALA A 17 25.34 -11.32 -5.12
CA ALA A 17 25.64 -12.75 -4.98
C ALA A 17 25.65 -13.48 -6.33
N VAL A 18 24.67 -13.21 -7.20
CA VAL A 18 24.64 -13.77 -8.57
C VAL A 18 25.83 -13.28 -9.40
N SER A 19 26.23 -12.02 -9.25
CA SER A 19 27.42 -11.46 -9.91
C SER A 19 28.72 -12.17 -9.49
N HIS A 20 28.85 -12.50 -8.20
CA HIS A 20 29.98 -13.30 -7.71
C HIS A 20 30.01 -14.70 -8.30
N LEU A 21 28.85 -15.36 -8.44
CA LEU A 21 28.75 -16.67 -9.09
C LEU A 21 29.14 -16.60 -10.58
N ALA A 22 28.66 -15.58 -11.30
CA ALA A 22 29.04 -15.35 -12.69
C ALA A 22 30.56 -15.13 -12.83
N THR A 23 31.16 -14.35 -11.93
CA THR A 23 32.61 -14.10 -11.90
C THR A 23 33.41 -15.37 -11.63
N ALA A 24 32.87 -16.30 -10.82
CA ALA A 24 33.46 -17.60 -10.56
C ALA A 24 33.27 -18.61 -11.72
N GLY A 25 32.60 -18.21 -12.82
CA GLY A 25 32.41 -19.04 -14.01
C GLY A 25 31.18 -19.94 -13.96
N PHE A 26 30.27 -19.74 -13.00
CA PHE A 26 28.99 -20.45 -12.99
C PHE A 26 28.05 -19.83 -14.02
N ASP A 27 27.64 -20.63 -15.01
CA ASP A 27 26.58 -20.27 -15.95
C ASP A 27 25.23 -20.74 -15.41
N ILE A 28 24.54 -19.84 -14.70
CA ILE A 28 23.22 -20.11 -14.11
C ILE A 28 22.18 -19.47 -15.02
N PRO A 29 21.24 -20.24 -15.59
CA PRO A 29 20.20 -19.68 -16.44
C PRO A 29 19.39 -18.59 -15.72
N ALA A 30 19.10 -17.49 -16.41
CA ALA A 30 18.43 -16.33 -15.81
C ALA A 30 17.09 -16.69 -15.13
N PHE A 31 16.28 -17.56 -15.74
CA PHE A 31 15.01 -18.01 -15.15
C PHE A 31 15.18 -18.78 -13.84
N VAL A 32 16.32 -19.45 -13.63
CA VAL A 32 16.65 -20.13 -12.36
C VAL A 32 16.96 -19.09 -11.30
N THR A 33 17.80 -18.09 -11.63
CA THR A 33 18.11 -16.99 -10.70
C THR A 33 16.86 -16.19 -10.34
N ALA A 34 15.92 -16.02 -11.27
CA ALA A 34 14.64 -15.37 -11.05
C ALA A 34 13.75 -16.17 -10.08
N ALA A 35 13.67 -17.50 -10.25
CA ALA A 35 12.90 -18.37 -9.36
C ALA A 35 13.45 -18.38 -7.93
N ILE A 36 14.78 -18.43 -7.79
CA ILE A 36 15.43 -18.40 -6.48
C ILE A 36 15.18 -17.05 -5.79
N LEU A 37 15.30 -15.93 -6.52
CA LEU A 37 14.99 -14.62 -5.97
C LEU A 37 13.57 -14.60 -5.38
N LEU A 38 12.56 -15.02 -6.16
CA LEU A 38 11.17 -15.06 -5.71
C LEU A 38 10.96 -15.92 -4.45
N SER A 39 11.62 -17.07 -4.38
CA SER A 39 11.51 -17.97 -3.22
C SER A 39 12.17 -17.45 -1.93
N THR A 40 13.07 -16.46 -2.05
CA THR A 40 13.85 -15.94 -0.93
C THR A 40 13.41 -14.54 -0.50
N LEU A 41 12.39 -13.98 -1.14
CA LEU A 41 11.89 -12.66 -0.77
C LEU A 41 11.41 -12.66 0.69
N PRO A 42 11.81 -11.65 1.49
CA PRO A 42 11.27 -11.51 2.82
C PRO A 42 9.75 -11.25 2.73
N SER A 43 8.98 -11.87 3.64
CA SER A 43 7.57 -11.52 3.78
C SER A 43 7.46 -10.05 4.20
N GLU A 44 6.67 -9.27 3.48
CA GLU A 44 6.44 -7.88 3.85
C GLU A 44 5.57 -7.82 5.11
N PRO A 45 6.02 -7.15 6.20
CA PRO A 45 5.30 -7.16 7.47
C PRO A 45 3.98 -6.37 7.44
N GLY A 46 3.77 -5.52 6.43
CA GLY A 46 2.56 -4.71 6.27
C GLY A 46 1.38 -5.46 5.67
N ASP A 47 1.63 -6.36 4.71
CA ASP A 47 0.60 -7.20 4.08
C ASP A 47 1.21 -8.51 3.51
N PRO A 48 1.40 -9.53 4.36
CA PRO A 48 1.95 -10.82 3.93
C PRO A 48 1.08 -11.53 2.88
N ASP A 49 -0.24 -11.30 2.89
CA ASP A 49 -1.18 -11.97 1.99
C ASP A 49 -1.09 -11.39 0.57
N SER A 50 -0.98 -10.07 0.42
CA SER A 50 -0.74 -9.44 -0.90
C SER A 50 0.57 -9.94 -1.52
N TRP A 51 1.63 -10.03 -0.70
CA TRP A 51 2.94 -10.49 -1.16
C TRP A 51 2.91 -11.96 -1.60
N ASN A 52 2.26 -12.83 -0.81
CA ASN A 52 2.11 -14.24 -1.15
C ASN A 52 1.27 -14.44 -2.42
N GLN A 53 0.21 -13.64 -2.61
CA GLN A 53 -0.59 -13.65 -3.83
C GLN A 53 0.21 -13.19 -5.05
N PHE A 54 1.02 -12.14 -4.91
CA PHE A 54 1.93 -11.68 -5.95
C PHE A 54 2.90 -12.79 -6.39
N VAL A 55 3.58 -13.43 -5.44
CA VAL A 55 4.51 -14.54 -5.72
C VAL A 55 3.79 -15.70 -6.41
N ALA A 56 2.60 -16.08 -5.93
CA ALA A 56 1.81 -17.15 -6.54
C ALA A 56 1.31 -16.81 -7.96
N GLY A 57 1.15 -15.53 -8.28
CA GLY A 57 0.71 -15.04 -9.58
C GLY A 57 1.83 -14.98 -10.63
N ILE A 58 3.10 -15.03 -10.22
CA ILE A 58 4.23 -14.96 -11.16
C ILE A 58 4.43 -16.29 -11.88
N LYS A 59 4.34 -16.23 -13.21
CA LYS A 59 4.71 -17.34 -14.09
C LYS A 59 6.13 -17.16 -14.58
N ILE A 60 6.99 -18.12 -14.27
CA ILE A 60 8.36 -18.18 -14.76
C ILE A 60 8.41 -19.13 -15.96
N ASP A 61 8.97 -18.63 -17.06
CA ASP A 61 9.27 -19.41 -18.25
C ASP A 61 10.75 -19.24 -18.67
N LYS A 62 11.16 -19.92 -19.74
CA LYS A 62 12.56 -19.87 -20.22
C LYS A 62 12.99 -18.49 -20.74
N THR A 63 12.04 -17.60 -21.02
CA THR A 63 12.30 -16.23 -21.48
C THR A 63 12.31 -15.23 -20.33
N THR A 64 11.91 -15.66 -19.14
CA THR A 64 11.89 -14.82 -17.94
C THR A 64 13.30 -14.42 -17.56
N THR A 65 13.52 -13.12 -17.43
CA THR A 65 14.80 -12.56 -17.03
C THR A 65 14.76 -12.12 -15.58
N LEU A 66 15.94 -12.05 -14.95
CA LEU A 66 16.07 -11.53 -13.60
C LEU A 66 15.57 -10.08 -13.48
N SER A 67 15.83 -9.24 -14.49
CA SER A 67 15.39 -7.84 -14.49
C SER A 67 13.87 -7.70 -14.53
N THR A 68 13.16 -8.56 -15.28
CA THR A 68 11.69 -8.58 -15.30
C THR A 68 11.13 -8.83 -13.90
N ILE A 69 11.68 -9.80 -13.17
CA ILE A 69 11.24 -10.13 -11.82
C ILE A 69 11.61 -9.03 -10.83
N VAL A 70 12.82 -8.47 -10.91
CA VAL A 70 13.23 -7.35 -10.06
C VAL A 70 12.30 -6.16 -10.21
N ASN A 71 11.95 -5.78 -11.44
CA ASN A 71 11.02 -4.68 -11.69
C ASN A 71 9.63 -4.98 -11.11
N ALA A 72 9.14 -6.22 -11.25
CA ALA A 72 7.85 -6.62 -10.68
C ALA A 72 7.84 -6.51 -9.15
N ILE A 73 8.90 -6.94 -8.47
CA ILE A 73 9.05 -6.86 -7.00
C ILE A 73 9.04 -5.41 -6.53
N LEU A 74 9.77 -4.53 -7.22
CA LEU A 74 9.84 -3.11 -6.86
C LEU A 74 8.51 -2.39 -7.09
N GLU A 75 7.77 -2.76 -8.14
CA GLU A 75 6.44 -2.20 -8.41
C GLU A 75 5.40 -2.69 -7.40
N GLU A 76 5.42 -3.97 -7.04
CA GLU A 76 4.55 -4.52 -6.00
C GLU A 76 4.80 -3.83 -4.65
N LYS A 77 6.07 -3.65 -4.26
CA LYS A 77 6.44 -2.90 -3.05
C LYS A 77 5.88 -1.46 -3.11
N ARG A 78 5.98 -0.78 -4.25
CA ARG A 78 5.40 0.56 -4.42
C ARG A 78 3.89 0.53 -4.19
N ARG A 79 3.19 -0.44 -4.79
CA ARG A 79 1.74 -0.63 -4.63
C ARG A 79 1.33 -0.83 -3.16
N CYS A 80 2.09 -1.61 -2.40
CA CYS A 80 1.85 -1.84 -0.96
C CYS A 80 2.18 -0.61 -0.09
N THR A 81 3.10 0.25 -0.54
CA THR A 81 3.52 1.46 0.20
C THR A 81 2.59 2.66 -0.04
N GLU A 82 1.92 2.72 -1.20
CA GLU A 82 0.99 3.80 -1.49
C GLU A 82 -0.28 3.67 -0.65
N PRO A 83 -0.70 4.73 0.08
CA PRO A 83 -1.97 4.70 0.80
C PRO A 83 -3.08 4.58 -0.24
N SER A 84 -3.84 3.48 -0.19
CA SER A 84 -5.01 3.31 -1.03
C SER A 84 -5.92 4.54 -0.89
N VAL A 85 -6.12 5.24 -2.01
CA VAL A 85 -6.92 6.47 -2.09
C VAL A 85 -8.41 6.18 -1.83
N GLU A 86 -8.80 4.91 -1.64
CA GLU A 86 -10.17 4.51 -1.32
C GLU A 86 -10.66 4.96 0.07
N GLY A 87 -9.78 5.48 0.93
CA GLY A 87 -10.17 6.11 2.20
C GLY A 87 -10.77 7.52 2.09
N GLN A 88 -10.50 8.26 1.00
CA GLN A 88 -10.89 9.67 0.89
C GLN A 88 -12.39 9.90 0.57
N SER A 89 -13.11 8.86 0.17
CA SER A 89 -14.55 8.94 -0.08
C SER A 89 -15.36 9.05 1.23
N GLY A 90 -14.90 8.41 2.31
CA GLY A 90 -15.59 8.41 3.60
C GLY A 90 -15.47 9.73 4.38
N GLU A 91 -14.29 10.34 4.36
CA GLU A 91 -14.04 11.59 5.10
C GLU A 91 -14.74 12.80 4.46
N ASN A 92 -14.86 12.85 3.13
CA ASN A 92 -15.63 13.87 2.45
C ASN A 92 -17.14 13.72 2.69
N ALA A 93 -17.66 12.49 2.77
CA ALA A 93 -19.06 12.24 3.09
C ALA A 93 -19.42 12.64 4.54
N LEU A 94 -18.51 12.38 5.50
CA LEU A 94 -18.69 12.82 6.88
C LEU A 94 -18.55 14.34 7.02
N ALA A 95 -17.57 14.95 6.33
CA ALA A 95 -17.39 16.40 6.31
C ALA A 95 -18.58 17.13 5.66
N ALA A 96 -19.18 16.55 4.60
CA ALA A 96 -20.41 17.06 3.99
C ALA A 96 -21.58 16.97 4.97
N LYS A 97 -21.79 15.84 5.65
CA LYS A 97 -22.83 15.69 6.69
C LYS A 97 -22.65 16.66 7.86
N ILE A 98 -21.43 16.92 8.31
CA ILE A 98 -21.13 17.86 9.40
C ILE A 98 -21.41 19.31 8.98
N ARG A 99 -21.07 19.70 7.74
CA ARG A 99 -21.42 21.03 7.22
C ARG A 99 -22.93 21.22 7.09
N ASP A 100 -23.64 20.21 6.62
CA ASP A 100 -25.09 20.27 6.42
C ASP A 100 -25.84 20.36 7.77
N ALA A 101 -25.40 19.58 8.77
CA ALA A 101 -25.92 19.66 10.14
C ALA A 101 -25.69 21.02 10.81
N ARG A 102 -24.56 21.70 10.52
CA ARG A 102 -24.27 23.05 11.04
C ARG A 102 -25.11 24.12 10.35
N HIS A 103 -25.44 23.95 9.07
CA HIS A 103 -26.29 24.89 8.33
C HIS A 103 -27.75 24.82 8.78
N HIS A 104 -28.25 23.61 9.06
CA HIS A 104 -29.63 23.41 9.52
C HIS A 104 -29.88 23.95 10.94
N ARG A 105 -28.84 24.00 11.80
CA ARG A 105 -28.95 24.54 13.16
C ARG A 105 -29.01 26.06 13.23
N ARG A 106 -28.74 26.77 12.13
CA ARG A 106 -28.75 28.25 12.08
C ARG A 106 -30.06 28.85 11.52
N SER A 107 -30.98 27.99 11.09
CA SER A 107 -32.28 28.38 10.53
C SER A 107 -33.44 27.82 11.37
N GLY A 108 -33.31 27.85 12.69
CA GLY A 108 -34.43 27.66 13.62
C GLY A 108 -35.26 28.96 13.74
N PRO A 109 -36.59 28.86 13.91
CA PRO A 109 -37.50 29.99 13.77
C PRO A 109 -37.27 31.05 14.85
N SER A 110 -37.23 32.31 14.41
CA SER A 110 -37.24 33.49 15.28
C SER A 110 -38.52 33.47 16.13
N THR A 111 -38.40 32.99 17.37
CA THR A 111 -39.44 33.10 18.38
C THR A 111 -39.19 34.38 19.16
N ASN A 112 -40.03 35.38 18.89
CA ASN A 112 -40.02 36.67 19.56
C ASN A 112 -40.52 36.51 21.01
N PRO A 113 -39.72 36.80 22.05
CA PRO A 113 -40.14 36.70 23.44
C PRO A 113 -40.76 38.02 23.91
N ALA A 114 -41.97 38.33 23.44
CA ALA A 114 -42.71 39.52 23.89
C ALA A 114 -44.20 39.21 24.00
N ALA A 115 -44.58 38.27 24.87
CA ALA A 115 -45.98 37.95 25.10
C ALA A 115 -46.27 37.38 26.50
N TRP A 116 -45.66 37.91 27.57
CA TRP A 116 -46.16 37.67 28.94
C TRP A 116 -45.83 38.88 29.83
N ARG A 117 -46.72 39.87 29.87
CA ARG A 117 -46.82 40.78 31.01
C ARG A 117 -48.23 40.62 31.58
N GLY A 118 -48.33 39.85 32.65
CA GLY A 118 -49.53 39.73 33.46
C GLY A 118 -49.76 40.97 34.31
N GLU A 119 -51.03 41.26 34.55
CA GLU A 119 -51.56 42.31 35.42
C GLU A 119 -51.16 42.14 36.89
N PRO A 120 -51.40 43.16 37.74
CA PRO A 120 -52.43 42.91 38.76
C PRO A 120 -53.29 44.13 39.18
N TRP A 121 -54.59 43.82 39.40
CA TRP A 121 -55.66 44.47 40.20
C TRP A 121 -55.96 45.97 40.04
#